data_AF-A0A410RH94-F1
#
_entry.id   AF-A0A410RH94-F1
#
_cell.length_a   1.000
_cell.length_b   1.000
_cell.length_c   1.000
_cell.angle_alpha   90.00
_cell.angle_beta   90.00
_cell.angle_gamma   90.00
#
_symmetry.space_group_name_H-M   'P 1'
#
loop_
_entity.id
_entity.type
_entity.pdbx_description
1 polymer ?
#
loop_
_entity_poly.entity_id
_entity_poly.type
_entity_poly.pdbx_seq_one_letter_code
_entity_poly.pdbx_strand_id
1 'polypeptide(L)'
;MKVLLVVLLGVVGAMADCGTLQRFKVKQQWGQAYGVGEHREDFNKAVWRGIFAQDNGARALFTRVGGDDISSPEFTAHMSRVAGGLDMSISLLDQDDILSEALAHLAEQHAPRDVNQYHFELMKNSLLKVVPAAIGRCFDNDAWSSCYDYIAGAILGN
;
A
#
# COMPACT_ATOMS: atom_id res chain seq x y z
N MET A 1 27.99 -15.19 47.04
CA MET A 1 26.89 -15.39 46.07
C MET A 1 26.61 -14.07 45.38
N LYS A 2 27.16 -13.85 44.19
CA LYS A 2 26.78 -12.73 43.31
C LYS A 2 26.27 -13.40 42.03
N VAL A 3 24.96 -13.60 41.98
CA VAL A 3 24.27 -14.15 40.83
C VAL A 3 24.38 -13.11 39.72
N LEU A 4 25.27 -13.37 38.75
CA LEU A 4 25.28 -12.66 37.47
C LEU A 4 23.98 -13.05 36.74
N LEU A 5 22.94 -12.23 36.90
CA LEU A 5 21.80 -12.20 36.00
C LEU A 5 22.28 -11.54 34.70
N VAL A 6 22.86 -12.37 33.83
CA VAL A 6 23.02 -12.02 32.41
C VAL A 6 21.62 -12.07 31.81
N VAL A 7 20.96 -10.90 31.82
CA VAL A 7 19.72 -10.66 31.10
C VAL A 7 20.01 -10.88 29.61
N LEU A 8 19.47 -11.96 29.07
CA LEU A 8 19.33 -12.20 27.63
C LEU A 8 18.53 -11.04 27.02
N LEU A 9 19.23 -9.99 26.60
CA LEU A 9 18.73 -9.05 25.59
C LEU A 9 18.99 -9.71 24.22
N GLY A 10 18.16 -10.71 23.91
CA GLY A 10 17.99 -11.18 22.55
C GLY A 10 17.27 -10.11 21.76
N VAL A 11 17.99 -9.07 21.31
CA VAL A 11 17.52 -8.21 20.23
C VAL A 11 17.61 -9.05 18.98
N VAL A 12 16.59 -9.87 18.74
CA VAL A 12 16.28 -10.26 17.37
C VAL A 12 15.81 -8.96 16.74
N GLY A 13 16.69 -8.31 15.99
CA GLY A 13 16.27 -7.34 15.01
C GLY A 13 15.32 -8.10 14.10
N ALA A 14 14.02 -7.99 14.36
CA ALA A 14 13.01 -8.42 13.42
C ALA A 14 13.29 -7.58 12.18
N MET A 15 13.90 -8.18 11.17
CA MET A 15 13.74 -7.66 9.83
C MET A 15 12.23 -7.49 9.68
N ALA A 16 11.80 -6.26 9.40
CA ALA A 16 10.39 -5.92 9.30
C ALA A 16 9.85 -6.56 8.01
N ASP A 17 9.77 -7.88 8.00
CA ASP A 17 9.11 -8.65 6.97
C ASP A 17 7.60 -8.51 7.19
N CYS A 18 6.84 -8.60 6.10
CA CYS A 18 5.39 -8.70 6.16
C CYS A 18 4.97 -10.09 6.70
N GLY A 19 5.16 -10.29 8.00
CA GLY A 19 4.81 -11.51 8.72
C GLY A 19 3.32 -11.67 8.98
N THR A 20 2.91 -12.83 9.51
CA THR A 20 1.49 -13.18 9.72
C THR A 20 0.72 -12.13 10.53
N LEU A 21 1.31 -11.62 11.63
CA LEU A 21 0.63 -10.63 12.48
C LEU A 21 0.54 -9.26 11.81
N GLN A 22 1.58 -8.84 11.08
CA GLN A 22 1.59 -7.60 10.30
C GLN A 22 0.49 -7.64 9.23
N ARG A 23 0.38 -8.77 8.51
CA ARG A 23 -0.66 -9.02 7.50
C ARG A 23 -2.06 -8.84 8.07
N PHE A 24 -2.38 -9.51 9.18
CA PHE A 24 -3.69 -9.36 9.83
C PHE A 24 -3.95 -7.92 10.30
N LYS A 25 -2.91 -7.23 10.79
CA LYS A 25 -3.07 -5.84 11.23
C LYS A 25 -3.32 -4.88 10.06
N VAL A 26 -2.58 -5.01 8.96
CA VAL A 26 -2.80 -4.22 7.74
C VAL A 26 -4.19 -4.47 7.18
N LYS A 27 -4.64 -5.73 7.11
CA LYS A 27 -6.02 -6.08 6.73
C LYS A 27 -7.06 -5.37 7.59
N GLN A 28 -6.90 -5.42 8.91
CA GLN A 28 -7.82 -4.78 9.85
C GLN A 28 -7.84 -3.25 9.67
N GLN A 29 -6.68 -2.61 9.62
CA GLN A 29 -6.54 -1.16 9.49
C GLN A 29 -7.04 -0.66 8.13
N TRP A 30 -6.81 -1.44 7.07
CA TRP A 30 -7.35 -1.14 5.74
C TRP A 30 -8.87 -1.20 5.72
N GLY A 31 -9.48 -2.22 6.33
CA GLY A 31 -10.94 -2.31 6.45
C GLY A 31 -11.58 -1.11 7.17
N GLN A 32 -10.86 -0.50 8.12
CA GLN A 32 -11.29 0.73 8.78
C GLN A 32 -11.08 1.97 7.91
N ALA A 33 -9.95 2.05 7.19
CA ALA A 33 -9.56 3.22 6.42
C ALA A 33 -10.30 3.35 5.08
N TYR A 34 -10.44 2.24 4.34
CA TYR A 34 -10.89 2.26 2.95
C TYR A 34 -12.36 2.63 2.79
N GLY A 35 -13.19 2.26 3.77
CA GLY A 35 -14.60 2.66 3.83
C GLY A 35 -15.42 2.26 2.60
N VAL A 36 -16.53 2.98 2.37
CA VAL A 36 -17.49 2.75 1.28
C VAL A 36 -18.05 4.08 0.76
N GLY A 37 -18.68 4.06 -0.41
CA GLY A 37 -19.38 5.23 -0.97
C GLY A 37 -18.47 6.44 -1.14
N GLU A 38 -18.97 7.63 -0.79
CA GLU A 38 -18.26 8.90 -0.90
C GLU A 38 -16.96 8.94 -0.07
N HIS A 39 -16.96 8.34 1.12
CA HIS A 39 -15.74 8.25 1.94
C HIS A 39 -14.60 7.52 1.23
N ARG A 40 -14.93 6.46 0.47
CA ARG A 40 -13.95 5.72 -0.33
C ARG A 40 -13.40 6.58 -1.48
N GLU A 41 -14.27 7.35 -2.11
CA GLU A 41 -13.88 8.25 -3.20
C GLU A 41 -12.93 9.35 -2.68
N ASP A 42 -13.26 9.97 -1.55
CA ASP A 42 -12.42 10.98 -0.91
C ASP A 42 -11.09 10.41 -0.43
N PHE A 43 -11.10 9.20 0.14
CA PHE A 43 -9.89 8.46 0.49
C PHE A 43 -8.99 8.27 -0.73
N ASN A 44 -9.54 7.77 -1.83
CA ASN A 44 -8.80 7.56 -3.08
C ASN A 44 -8.24 8.87 -3.64
N LYS A 45 -9.03 9.94 -3.65
CA LYS A 45 -8.59 11.29 -4.05
C LYS A 45 -7.45 11.78 -3.17
N ALA A 46 -7.51 11.58 -1.85
CA ALA A 46 -6.44 11.97 -0.94
C ALA A 46 -5.14 11.23 -1.23
N VAL A 47 -5.19 9.92 -1.51
CA VAL A 47 -4.02 9.13 -1.92
C VAL A 47 -3.40 9.70 -3.20
N TRP A 48 -4.19 9.97 -4.23
CA TRP A 48 -3.67 10.51 -5.49
C TRP A 48 -3.16 11.95 -5.39
N ARG A 49 -3.80 12.80 -4.57
CA ARG A 49 -3.26 14.13 -4.23
C ARG A 49 -1.89 14.01 -3.59
N GLY A 50 -1.72 13.07 -2.66
CA GLY A 50 -0.43 12.83 -2.01
C GLY A 50 0.65 12.34 -2.98
N ILE A 51 0.29 11.51 -3.97
CA ILE A 51 1.22 11.05 -5.03
C ILE A 51 1.68 12.25 -5.87
N PHE A 52 0.75 13.01 -6.46
CA PHE A 52 1.10 14.12 -7.36
C PHE A 52 1.67 15.35 -6.65
N ALA A 53 1.48 15.47 -5.33
CA ALA A 53 2.16 16.48 -4.52
C ALA A 53 3.63 16.14 -4.27
N GLN A 54 3.99 14.84 -4.26
CA GLN A 54 5.39 14.41 -4.15
C GLN A 54 6.13 14.55 -5.48
N ASP A 55 5.46 14.18 -6.58
CA ASP A 55 5.97 14.39 -7.94
C ASP A 55 4.84 14.72 -8.91
N ASN A 56 4.84 15.95 -9.40
CA ASN A 56 3.87 16.40 -10.41
C ASN A 56 4.14 15.78 -11.79
N GLY A 57 5.40 15.39 -12.07
CA GLY A 57 5.80 14.73 -13.32
C GLY A 57 5.11 13.37 -13.52
N ALA A 58 4.81 12.67 -12.42
CA ALA A 58 4.09 11.40 -12.46
C ALA A 58 2.72 11.47 -13.15
N ARG A 59 2.10 12.67 -13.28
CA ARG A 59 0.86 12.85 -14.06
C ARG A 59 0.99 12.44 -15.52
N ALA A 60 2.19 12.51 -16.09
CA ALA A 60 2.46 12.12 -17.47
C ALA A 60 2.11 10.64 -17.75
N LEU A 61 2.17 9.77 -16.73
CA LEU A 61 1.79 8.36 -16.83
C LEU A 61 0.26 8.16 -16.98
N PHE A 62 -0.54 9.18 -16.67
CA PHE A 62 -1.99 9.09 -16.54
C PHE A 62 -2.75 9.97 -17.54
N THR A 63 -2.12 10.39 -18.62
CA THR A 63 -2.73 11.24 -19.67
C THR A 63 -3.99 10.62 -20.27
N ARG A 64 -4.02 9.29 -20.47
CA ARG A 64 -5.17 8.55 -21.02
C ARG A 64 -6.42 8.58 -20.12
N VAL A 65 -6.25 8.88 -18.83
CA VAL A 65 -7.33 8.83 -17.83
C VAL A 65 -7.59 10.20 -17.19
N GLY A 66 -7.11 11.29 -17.79
CA GLY A 66 -7.34 12.65 -17.26
C GLY A 66 -6.53 12.96 -16.00
N GLY A 67 -5.26 12.52 -15.94
CA GLY A 67 -4.38 12.71 -14.78
C GLY A 67 -4.09 14.17 -14.40
N ASP A 68 -4.49 15.15 -15.21
CA ASP A 68 -4.45 16.58 -14.92
C ASP A 68 -5.58 17.01 -13.97
N ASP A 69 -6.79 16.48 -14.15
CA ASP A 69 -7.92 16.66 -13.23
C ASP A 69 -8.31 15.34 -12.54
N ILE A 70 -7.83 15.17 -11.32
CA ILE A 70 -8.14 14.00 -10.50
C ILE A 70 -9.60 13.93 -10.04
N SER A 71 -10.38 14.99 -10.25
CA SER A 71 -11.82 15.03 -9.94
C SER A 71 -12.68 14.67 -11.15
N SER A 72 -12.07 14.45 -12.32
CA SER A 72 -12.77 14.00 -13.51
C SER A 72 -13.38 12.61 -13.32
N PRO A 73 -14.50 12.28 -13.99
CA PRO A 73 -15.08 10.94 -13.97
C PRO A 73 -14.09 9.85 -14.42
N GLU A 74 -13.27 10.14 -15.41
CA GLU A 74 -12.27 9.23 -15.98
C GLU A 74 -11.20 8.87 -14.94
N PHE A 75 -10.66 9.87 -14.26
CA PHE A 75 -9.64 9.65 -13.24
C PHE A 75 -10.25 9.04 -11.97
N THR A 76 -11.47 9.42 -11.61
CA THR A 76 -12.24 8.81 -10.49
C THR A 76 -12.49 7.32 -10.73
N ALA A 77 -12.81 6.92 -11.96
CA ALA A 77 -12.91 5.52 -12.33
C ALA A 77 -11.55 4.81 -12.27
N HIS A 78 -10.47 5.48 -12.70
CA HIS A 78 -9.13 4.91 -12.62
C HIS A 78 -8.66 4.68 -11.18
N MET A 79 -8.78 5.68 -10.31
CA MET A 79 -8.40 5.54 -8.90
C MET A 79 -9.17 4.42 -8.21
N SER A 80 -10.46 4.25 -8.55
CA SER A 80 -11.29 3.18 -7.99
C SER A 80 -10.80 1.79 -8.43
N ARG A 81 -10.32 1.64 -9.68
CA ARG A 81 -9.71 0.39 -10.16
C ARG A 81 -8.39 0.09 -9.47
N VAL A 82 -7.54 1.10 -9.28
CA VAL A 82 -6.25 0.95 -8.58
C VAL A 82 -6.48 0.57 -7.11
N ALA A 83 -7.38 1.28 -6.43
CA ALA A 83 -7.75 0.97 -5.06
C ALA A 83 -8.40 -0.41 -4.91
N GLY A 84 -9.20 -0.85 -5.88
CA GLY A 84 -9.72 -2.22 -5.92
C GLY A 84 -8.64 -3.29 -6.07
N GLY A 85 -7.60 -3.03 -6.88
CA GLY A 85 -6.43 -3.91 -6.96
C GLY A 85 -5.67 -4.00 -5.64
N LEU A 86 -5.44 -2.86 -4.98
CA LEU A 86 -4.79 -2.82 -3.67
C LEU A 86 -5.64 -3.49 -2.58
N ASP A 87 -6.96 -3.27 -2.58
CA ASP A 87 -7.91 -3.89 -1.66
C ASP A 87 -7.90 -5.41 -1.78
N MET A 88 -7.87 -5.94 -3.01
CA MET A 88 -7.71 -7.36 -3.28
C MET A 88 -6.38 -7.87 -2.72
N SER A 89 -5.26 -7.23 -3.04
CA SER A 89 -3.93 -7.66 -2.55
C SER A 89 -3.86 -7.65 -1.03
N ILE A 90 -4.38 -6.62 -0.36
CA ILE A 90 -4.42 -6.55 1.11
C ILE A 90 -5.34 -7.64 1.67
N SER A 91 -6.52 -7.83 1.09
CA SER A 91 -7.50 -8.83 1.55
C SER A 91 -6.97 -10.26 1.46
N LEU A 92 -6.07 -10.53 0.52
CA LEU A 92 -5.44 -11.84 0.30
C LEU A 92 -4.14 -12.03 1.10
N LEU A 93 -3.68 -11.06 1.90
CA LEU A 93 -2.42 -11.16 2.65
C LEU A 93 -2.32 -12.39 3.58
N ASP A 94 -3.41 -13.04 3.96
CA ASP A 94 -3.44 -14.26 4.78
C ASP A 94 -3.66 -15.56 3.97
N GLN A 95 -3.66 -15.47 2.64
CA GLN A 95 -3.94 -16.57 1.71
C GLN A 95 -2.83 -16.64 0.65
N ASP A 96 -1.65 -17.14 1.05
CA ASP A 96 -0.41 -17.09 0.25
C ASP A 96 -0.57 -17.59 -1.19
N ASP A 97 -1.23 -18.73 -1.38
CA ASP A 97 -1.41 -19.33 -2.72
C ASP A 97 -2.23 -18.41 -3.64
N ILE A 98 -3.32 -17.85 -3.13
CA ILE A 98 -4.23 -16.97 -3.90
C ILE A 98 -3.59 -15.59 -4.10
N LEU A 99 -2.88 -15.09 -3.09
CA LEU A 99 -2.14 -13.84 -3.17
C LEU A 99 -1.07 -13.90 -4.24
N SER A 100 -0.33 -15.01 -4.31
CA SER A 100 0.71 -15.23 -5.32
C SER A 100 0.14 -15.14 -6.74
N GLU A 101 -0.99 -15.81 -7.02
CA GLU A 101 -1.67 -15.73 -8.32
C GLU A 101 -2.16 -14.32 -8.63
N ALA A 102 -2.76 -13.64 -7.66
CA ALA A 102 -3.24 -12.27 -7.82
C ALA A 102 -2.11 -11.28 -8.10
N LEU A 103 -0.98 -11.41 -7.40
CA LEU A 103 0.20 -10.56 -7.59
C LEU A 103 0.89 -10.86 -8.92
N ALA A 104 0.95 -12.12 -9.36
CA ALA A 104 1.45 -12.48 -10.69
C ALA A 104 0.60 -11.84 -11.80
N HIS A 105 -0.73 -11.87 -11.67
CA HIS A 105 -1.61 -11.18 -12.61
C HIS A 105 -1.37 -9.66 -12.63
N LEU A 106 -1.19 -9.04 -11.46
CA LEU A 106 -0.87 -7.62 -11.39
C LEU A 106 0.51 -7.31 -11.99
N ALA A 107 1.49 -8.17 -11.81
CA ALA A 107 2.81 -8.04 -12.40
C ALA A 107 2.73 -8.05 -13.94
N GLU A 108 1.99 -8.98 -14.53
CA GLU A 108 1.74 -9.02 -15.99
C GLU A 108 1.12 -7.72 -16.50
N GLN A 109 0.17 -7.15 -15.74
CA GLN A 109 -0.44 -5.88 -16.12
C GLN A 109 0.56 -4.72 -16.06
N HIS A 110 1.49 -4.71 -15.10
CA HIS A 110 2.44 -3.62 -14.89
C HIS A 110 3.74 -3.76 -15.70
N ALA A 111 4.11 -4.97 -16.12
CA ALA A 111 5.29 -5.23 -16.95
C ALA A 111 5.41 -4.35 -18.23
N PRO A 112 4.32 -4.08 -19.00
CA PRO A 112 4.41 -3.20 -20.17
C PRO A 112 4.33 -1.70 -19.83
N ARG A 113 4.22 -1.34 -18.55
CA ARG A 113 4.09 0.06 -18.11
C ARG A 113 5.46 0.58 -17.68
N ASP A 114 5.75 1.84 -18.00
CA ASP A 114 6.98 2.52 -17.57
C ASP A 114 6.87 2.97 -16.10
N VAL A 115 6.65 2.00 -15.21
CA VAL A 115 6.60 2.19 -13.76
C VAL A 115 7.74 1.41 -13.13
N ASN A 116 8.28 1.94 -12.04
CA ASN A 116 9.45 1.40 -11.36
C ASN A 116 9.29 1.64 -9.86
N GLN A 117 10.27 1.19 -9.08
CA GLN A 117 10.24 1.32 -7.62
C GLN A 117 9.95 2.74 -7.13
N TYR A 118 10.48 3.77 -7.80
CA TYR A 118 10.23 5.17 -7.44
C TYR A 118 8.73 5.50 -7.44
N HIS A 119 7.99 5.06 -8.47
CA HIS A 119 6.55 5.33 -8.57
C HIS A 119 5.74 4.62 -7.48
N PHE A 120 6.13 3.40 -7.10
CA PHE A 120 5.50 2.67 -5.99
C PHE A 120 5.81 3.32 -4.64
N GLU A 121 7.02 3.86 -4.44
CA GLU A 121 7.37 4.63 -3.24
C GLU A 121 6.51 5.90 -3.08
N LEU A 122 6.17 6.60 -4.18
CA LEU A 122 5.23 7.73 -4.10
C LEU A 122 3.87 7.30 -3.54
N MET A 123 3.35 6.15 -3.98
CA MET A 123 2.09 5.60 -3.49
C MET A 123 2.21 5.15 -2.03
N LYS A 124 3.27 4.42 -1.66
CA LYS A 124 3.56 4.02 -0.29
C LYS A 124 3.53 5.22 0.65
N ASN A 125 4.31 6.25 0.35
CA ASN A 125 4.41 7.47 1.15
C ASN A 125 3.08 8.21 1.28
N SER A 126 2.23 8.13 0.24
CA SER A 126 0.89 8.69 0.30
C SER A 126 -0.02 7.87 1.23
N LEU A 127 -0.04 6.54 1.09
CA LEU A 127 -0.81 5.63 1.94
C LEU A 127 -0.42 5.74 3.42
N LEU A 128 0.88 5.80 3.71
CA LEU A 128 1.40 5.96 5.08
C LEU A 128 1.00 7.30 5.73
N LYS A 129 0.48 8.26 4.96
CA LYS A 129 -0.13 9.50 5.47
C LYS A 129 -1.65 9.43 5.52
N VAL A 130 -2.28 8.89 4.48
CA VAL A 130 -3.74 8.93 4.32
C VAL A 130 -4.44 7.89 5.20
N VAL A 131 -3.88 6.69 5.35
CA VAL A 131 -4.44 5.64 6.21
C VAL A 131 -4.54 6.10 7.68
N PRO A 132 -3.46 6.57 8.34
CA PRO A 132 -3.57 7.07 9.71
C PRO A 132 -4.47 8.30 9.83
N ALA A 133 -4.56 9.14 8.80
CA ALA A 133 -5.50 10.26 8.81
C ALA A 133 -6.97 9.79 8.82
N ALA A 134 -7.27 8.64 8.20
CA ALA A 134 -8.62 8.05 8.17
C ALA A 134 -8.98 7.32 9.47
N ILE A 135 -8.03 6.62 10.11
CA ILE A 135 -8.32 5.74 11.28
C ILE A 135 -7.82 6.30 12.63
N GLY A 136 -7.10 7.41 12.62
CA GLY A 136 -6.58 8.06 13.81
C GLY A 136 -5.31 7.40 14.37
N ARG A 137 -5.23 7.28 15.70
CA ARG A 137 -3.98 6.98 16.43
C ARG A 137 -3.51 5.53 16.33
N CYS A 138 -4.41 4.59 16.01
CA CYS A 138 -4.12 3.17 16.02
C CYS A 138 -3.57 2.69 14.67
N PHE A 139 -2.46 3.27 14.23
CA PHE A 139 -1.79 2.95 12.96
C PHE A 139 -0.43 2.32 13.21
N ASP A 140 -0.11 1.25 12.47
CA ASP A 140 1.16 0.53 12.60
C ASP A 140 1.99 0.77 11.33
N ASN A 141 2.88 1.75 11.41
CA ASN A 141 3.64 2.21 10.25
C ASN A 141 4.56 1.12 9.69
N ASP A 142 5.24 0.36 10.56
CA ASP A 142 6.18 -0.68 10.15
C ASP A 142 5.45 -1.86 9.48
N ALA A 143 4.30 -2.26 10.02
CA ALA A 143 3.46 -3.29 9.40
C ALA A 143 2.96 -2.86 8.01
N TRP A 144 2.53 -1.61 7.86
CA TRP A 144 2.11 -1.06 6.56
C TRP A 144 3.26 -0.96 5.57
N SER A 145 4.41 -0.44 6.01
CA SER A 145 5.59 -0.32 5.15
C SER A 145 6.01 -1.68 4.63
N SER A 146 6.24 -2.63 5.53
CA SER A 146 6.69 -3.99 5.17
C SER A 146 5.73 -4.73 4.25
N CYS A 147 4.42 -4.66 4.51
CA CYS A 147 3.43 -5.33 3.67
C CYS A 147 3.17 -4.64 2.34
N TYR A 148 3.25 -3.31 2.28
CA TYR A 148 3.21 -2.61 1.00
C TYR A 148 4.44 -2.96 0.15
N ASP A 149 5.63 -3.01 0.75
CA ASP A 149 6.88 -3.36 0.06
C ASP A 149 6.82 -4.78 -0.50
N TYR A 150 6.26 -5.73 0.25
CA TYR A 150 6.01 -7.09 -0.23
C TYR A 150 5.09 -7.11 -1.48
N ILE A 151 3.97 -6.38 -1.44
CA ILE A 151 3.02 -6.30 -2.57
C ILE A 151 3.68 -5.62 -3.77
N ALA A 152 4.34 -4.48 -3.56
CA ALA A 152 4.99 -3.71 -4.61
C ALA A 152 6.13 -4.49 -5.26
N GLY A 153 6.94 -5.20 -4.46
CA GLY A 153 8.02 -6.05 -4.94
C GLY A 153 7.52 -7.15 -5.87
N ALA A 154 6.46 -7.85 -5.47
CA ALA A 154 5.86 -8.88 -6.31
C ALA A 154 5.32 -8.34 -7.65
N ILE A 155 4.74 -7.14 -7.67
CA ILE A 155 4.25 -6.50 -8.90
C ILE A 155 5.40 -6.05 -9.82
N LEU A 156 6.51 -5.60 -9.23
CA LEU A 156 7.71 -5.18 -9.94
C LEU A 156 8.60 -6.36 -10.37
N GLY A 157 8.36 -7.56 -9.82
CA GLY A 157 9.09 -8.79 -10.13
C GLY A 157 10.43 -8.92 -9.40
N ASN A 158 10.57 -8.32 -8.22
CA ASN A 158 11.79 -8.32 -7.39
C ASN A 158 11.59 -8.85 -5.97
#